data_AF-A0AA86MQ71-F1
#
_entry.id   AF-A0AA86MQ71-F1
#
_cell.length_a   1.000
_cell.length_b   1.000
_cell.length_c   1.000
_cell.angle_alpha   90.00
_cell.angle_beta   90.00
_cell.angle_gamma   90.00
#
_symmetry.space_group_name_H-M   'P 1'
#
loop_
_entity.id
_entity.type
_entity.pdbx_description
1 polymer ?
#
loop_
_entity_poly.entity_id
_entity_poly.type
_entity_poly.pdbx_seq_one_letter_code
_entity_poly.pdbx_strand_id
1 'polypeptide(L)' 'MLTAEKYNYDLAVCTAEDSDDIWYLATNMNSKYAVIKYKKRFIIEEMFRDLKSNGFNIEDT' A
#
# COMPACT_ATOMS: atom_id res chain seq x y z
N MET A 1 -25.75 0.51 -13.63
CA MET A 1 -25.82 1.93 -13.24
C MET A 1 -24.87 2.11 -12.06
N LEU A 2 -23.70 2.72 -12.26
CA LEU A 2 -22.82 3.08 -11.14
C LEU A 2 -23.57 4.15 -10.33
N THR A 3 -24.07 3.78 -9.16
CA THR A 3 -24.65 4.75 -8.23
C THR A 3 -23.51 5.64 -7.76
N ALA A 4 -23.52 6.91 -8.19
CA ALA A 4 -22.59 7.93 -7.72
C ALA A 4 -22.96 8.36 -6.30
N GLU A 5 -22.93 7.42 -5.35
CA GLU A 5 -23.02 7.77 -3.95
C GLU A 5 -21.77 8.53 -3.56
N LYS A 6 -21.97 9.71 -2.95
CA LYS A 6 -20.87 10.55 -2.48
C LYS A 6 -20.18 9.83 -1.32
N TYR A 7 -19.02 9.24 -1.58
CA TYR A 7 -18.17 8.64 -0.57
C TYR A 7 -17.22 9.71 -0.01
N ASN A 8 -17.26 9.94 1.30
CA ASN A 8 -16.32 10.84 1.97
C ASN A 8 -15.02 10.07 2.26
N TYR A 9 -13.88 10.63 1.88
CA TYR A 9 -12.57 10.09 2.15
C TYR A 9 -11.58 11.23 2.39
N ASP A 10 -10.51 10.93 3.11
CA ASP A 10 -9.37 11.80 3.31
C ASP A 10 -8.32 11.53 2.21
N LEU A 11 -7.51 12.54 1.93
CA LEU A 11 -6.35 12.43 1.05
C LEU A 11 -5.09 12.76 1.86
N ALA A 12 -4.11 11.87 1.84
CA ALA A 12 -2.77 12.15 2.35
C ALA A 12 -1.80 12.31 1.17
N VAL A 13 -0.89 13.29 1.31
CA VAL A 13 0.15 13.58 0.31
C VAL A 13 1.50 13.59 1.01
N CYS A 14 2.47 12.83 0.50
CA CYS A 14 3.84 12.83 1.01
C CYS A 14 4.85 12.55 -0.11
N THR A 15 6.08 13.00 0.08
CA THR A 15 7.22 12.59 -0.76
C THR A 15 7.85 11.33 -0.17
N ALA A 16 8.36 10.45 -1.02
CA ALA A 16 9.22 9.36 -0.58
C ALA A 16 10.52 9.94 0.01
N GLU A 17 11.11 9.25 0.99
CA GLU A 17 12.38 9.70 1.62
C GLU A 17 13.57 9.62 0.65
N ASP A 18 13.58 8.62 -0.23
CA ASP A 18 14.68 8.32 -1.15
C ASP A 18 14.32 8.54 -2.63
N SER A 19 13.24 9.29 -2.90
CA SER A 19 12.77 9.55 -4.27
C SER A 19 12.02 10.88 -4.35
N ASP A 20 12.10 11.55 -5.51
CA ASP A 20 11.28 12.72 -5.84
C ASP A 20 9.81 12.35 -6.13
N ASP A 21 9.44 11.07 -5.99
CA ASP A 21 8.09 10.60 -6.16
C ASP A 21 7.14 11.16 -5.09
N ILE A 22 6.03 11.72 -5.57
CA ILE A 22 4.91 12.16 -4.73
C ILE A 22 3.90 11.03 -4.62
N TRP A 23 3.57 10.66 -3.40
CA TRP A 23 2.52 9.68 -3.10
C TRP A 23 1.21 10.38 -2.73
N TYR A 24 0.16 9.99 -3.44
CA TYR A 24 -1.22 10.39 -3.16
C TYR A 24 -1.97 9.16 -2.61
N LEU A 25 -2.40 9.23 -1.35
CA LEU A 25 -3.08 8.14 -0.67
C LEU A 25 -4.52 8.54 -0.38
N ALA A 26 -5.47 8.02 -1.15
CA ALA A 26 -6.89 8.10 -0.83
C ALA A 26 -7.18 7.13 0.31
N THR A 27 -7.83 7.61 1.37
CA THR A 27 -8.00 6.80 2.57
C THR A 27 -9.25 7.17 3.37
N ASN A 28 -9.84 6.16 3.99
CA ASN A 28 -10.97 6.24 4.90
C ASN A 28 -10.51 6.29 6.37
N MET A 29 -9.20 6.30 6.61
CA MET A 29 -8.58 6.56 7.91
C MET A 29 -8.03 7.99 7.95
N ASN A 30 -7.68 8.46 9.14
CA ASN A 30 -7.09 9.79 9.31
C ASN A 30 -5.79 9.93 8.51
N SER A 31 -5.73 10.95 7.65
CA SER A 31 -4.63 11.20 6.72
C SER A 31 -3.25 11.28 7.39
N LYS A 32 -3.15 11.76 8.65
CA LYS A 32 -1.88 11.85 9.40
C LYS A 32 -1.21 10.50 9.63
N TYR A 33 -2.00 9.42 9.73
CA TYR A 33 -1.49 8.08 9.98
C TYR A 33 -1.42 7.22 8.72
N ALA A 34 -2.02 7.66 7.62
CA ALA A 34 -2.12 6.91 6.37
C ALA A 34 -0.75 6.54 5.81
N VAL A 35 0.19 7.51 5.78
CA VAL A 35 1.54 7.29 5.27
C VAL A 35 2.31 6.27 6.10
N ILE A 36 2.24 6.36 7.44
CA ILE A 36 2.91 5.44 8.36
C ILE A 36 2.38 4.01 8.18
N LYS A 37 1.07 3.85 8.00
CA LYS A 37 0.47 2.54 7.72
C LYS A 37 0.86 2.04 6.33
N TYR A 38 0.89 2.91 5.33
CA TYR A 38 1.26 2.55 3.96
C TYR A 38 2.71 2.09 3.85
N LYS A 39 3.65 2.66 4.60
CA LYS A 39 5.05 2.19 4.67
C LYS A 39 5.15 0.69 5.04
N LYS A 40 4.17 0.11 5.73
CA LYS A 40 4.17 -1.33 6.06
C LYS A 40 3.83 -2.24 4.88
N ARG A 41 3.37 -1.70 3.74
CA ARG A 41 3.00 -2.47 2.54
C ARG A 41 4.16 -3.32 2.03
N PHE A 42 5.41 -2.86 2.14
CA PHE A 42 6.58 -3.55 1.59
C PHE A 42 6.84 -4.92 2.26
N ILE A 43 6.33 -5.15 3.47
CA ILE A 43 6.44 -6.44 4.18
C ILE A 43 5.77 -7.57 3.37
N ILE A 44 4.70 -7.28 2.63
CA ILE A 44 4.01 -8.30 1.84
C ILE A 44 4.90 -8.83 0.70
N GLU A 45 5.79 -8.00 0.15
CA GLU A 45 6.70 -8.39 -0.93
C GLU A 45 7.76 -9.36 -0.44
N GLU A 46 8.23 -9.18 0.79
CA GLU A 46 9.12 -10.14 1.47
C GLU A 46 8.41 -11.49 1.66
N MET A 47 7.21 -11.48 2.23
CA MET A 47 6.39 -12.70 2.39
C MET A 47 6.17 -13.43 1.06
N PHE A 48 5.85 -12.71 -0.02
CA PHE A 48 5.70 -13.34 -1.34
C PHE A 48 7.01 -13.91 -1.88
N ARG A 49 8.14 -13.26 -1.64
CA ARG A 49 9.46 -13.77 -2.02
C ARG A 49 9.77 -15.10 -1.32
N ASP A 50 9.48 -15.17 -0.03
CA ASP A 50 9.69 -16.37 0.78
C ASP A 50 8.84 -17.54 0.32
N LEU A 51 7.57 -17.27 -0.03
CA LEU A 51 6.65 -18.28 -0.54
C LEU A 51 7.05 -18.84 -1.92
N LYS A 52 7.56 -17.97 -2.81
CA LYS A 52 7.85 -18.34 -4.20
C LYS A 52 9.19 -19.05 -4.36
N SER A 53 10.28 -18.44 -3.91
CA SER A 53 11.63 -18.87 -4.28
C SER A 53 12.63 -18.99 -3.12
N ASN A 54 12.30 -18.45 -1.94
CA ASN A 54 13.24 -18.33 -0.83
C ASN A 54 13.03 -19.35 0.31
N GLY A 55 12.17 -20.35 0.15
CA GLY A 55 12.02 -21.41 1.17
C GLY A 55 10.86 -22.38 1.03
N PHE A 56 9.72 -21.94 0.48
CA PHE A 56 8.54 -22.82 0.33
C PHE A 56 8.32 -23.35 -1.08
N ASN A 57 8.97 -22.73 -2.08
CA ASN A 57 9.03 -23.18 -3.48
C ASN A 57 7.66 -23.59 -4.06
N ILE A 58 6.61 -22.85 -3.71
CA ILE A 58 5.22 -23.18 -4.07
C ILE A 58 4.99 -23.14 -5.58
N GLU A 59 5.81 -22.40 -6.32
CA GLU A 59 5.71 -22.32 -7.78
C GLU A 59 6.18 -23.60 -8.50
N ASP A 60 6.90 -24.50 -7.81
CA ASP A 60 7.39 -25.78 -8.35
C ASP A 60 6.52 -26.99 -7.95
N THR A 61 5.38 -26.76 -7.27
CA THR A 61 4.40 -27.80 -6.87
C THR A 61 3.17 -27.78 -7.78
#